data_AF-A0A2V5L476-F1
#
_entry.id   AF-A0A2V5L476-F1
#
_cell.length_a   1.000
_cell.length_b   1.000
_cell.length_c   1.000
_cell.angle_alpha   90.00
_cell.angle_beta   90.00
_cell.angle_gamma   90.00
#
_symmetry.space_group_name_H-M   'P 1'
#
loop_
_entity.id
_entity.type
_entity.pdbx_description
1 polymer ?
#
loop_
_entity_poly.entity_id
_entity_poly.type
_entity_poly.pdbx_seq_one_letter_code
_entity_poly.pdbx_strand_id
1 'polypeptide(L)'
;MQRLKGNPKTGSKREAVIDPSLEKTLLSLHAAMNLGSFWKAIQQLLAAAMPNRVIGLMLQPNPILPMIARWTLPMADGFFTAEPLKNYIAAQQRPRFVRISDLFSNRSSLMKSAFYRRYMAPQKCAYGVCLFFWKRQRLICVIAIMRT
;
A
#
# COMPACT_ATOMS: atom_id res chain seq x y z
N MET A 1 -3.30 -0.60 -66.12
CA MET A 1 -2.71 0.32 -65.12
C MET A 1 -3.83 1.08 -64.41
N GLN A 2 -4.16 0.73 -63.17
CA GLN A 2 -4.86 1.62 -62.23
C GLN A 2 -4.30 1.36 -60.83
N ARG A 3 -3.59 2.35 -60.28
CA ARG A 3 -3.19 2.46 -58.88
C ARG A 3 -4.34 3.08 -58.11
N LEU A 4 -4.75 2.48 -56.99
CA LEU A 4 -5.49 3.05 -55.87
C LEU A 4 -5.47 1.96 -54.78
N LYS A 5 -5.25 2.17 -53.49
CA LYS A 5 -4.91 3.33 -52.66
C LYS A 5 -4.38 2.66 -51.40
N GLY A 6 -3.17 2.98 -50.95
CA GLY A 6 -2.60 2.38 -49.75
C GLY A 6 -3.51 2.64 -48.55
N ASN A 7 -4.02 1.58 -47.93
CA ASN A 7 -4.75 1.67 -46.67
C ASN A 7 -3.76 2.16 -45.61
N PRO A 8 -4.00 3.28 -44.91
CA PRO A 8 -3.14 3.67 -43.81
C PRO A 8 -3.24 2.56 -42.77
N LYS A 9 -2.12 1.89 -42.51
CA LYS A 9 -1.97 1.02 -41.35
C LYS A 9 -2.33 1.89 -40.15
N THR A 10 -3.52 1.68 -39.60
CA THR A 10 -3.89 2.15 -38.28
C THR A 10 -2.87 1.55 -37.34
N GLY A 11 -1.84 2.35 -37.03
CA GLY A 11 -0.85 2.01 -36.03
C GLY A 11 -1.62 1.76 -34.75
N SER A 12 -1.77 0.49 -34.40
CA SER A 12 -2.25 0.07 -33.10
C SER A 12 -1.34 0.74 -32.10
N LYS A 13 -1.78 1.88 -31.53
CA LYS A 13 -1.14 2.49 -30.38
C LYS A 13 -1.16 1.38 -29.33
N ARG A 14 -0.01 0.75 -29.11
CA ARG A 14 0.18 -0.16 -27.98
C ARG A 14 -0.08 0.70 -26.76
N GLU A 15 -1.24 0.55 -26.14
CA GLU A 15 -1.49 1.16 -24.85
C GLU A 15 -0.40 0.64 -23.92
N ALA A 16 0.36 1.58 -23.35
CA ALA A 16 1.36 1.22 -22.38
C ALA A 16 0.63 0.58 -21.20
N VAL A 17 0.95 -0.68 -20.91
CA VAL A 17 0.37 -1.45 -19.79
C VAL A 17 0.65 -0.77 -18.44
N ILE A 18 1.68 0.07 -18.40
CA ILE A 18 2.10 0.85 -17.23
C ILE A 18 2.04 2.32 -17.61
N ASP A 19 1.42 3.13 -16.74
CA ASP A 19 1.47 4.58 -16.83
C ASP A 19 2.94 5.04 -16.84
N PRO A 20 3.40 5.75 -17.89
CA PRO A 20 4.79 6.22 -17.99
C PRO A 20 5.26 7.03 -16.77
N SER A 21 4.34 7.70 -16.06
CA SER A 21 4.67 8.43 -14.83
C SER A 21 5.12 7.52 -13.69
N LEU A 22 4.72 6.24 -13.70
CA LEU A 22 5.06 5.25 -12.68
C LEU A 22 6.33 4.46 -13.01
N GLU A 23 6.68 4.32 -14.30
CA GLU A 23 7.74 3.43 -14.77
C GLU A 23 9.07 3.63 -14.00
N LYS A 24 9.56 4.87 -13.93
CA LYS A 24 10.79 5.21 -13.20
C LYS A 24 10.71 4.80 -11.73
N THR A 25 9.58 5.04 -11.08
CA THR A 25 9.41 4.74 -9.65
C THR A 25 9.28 3.23 -9.39
N LEU A 26 8.70 2.48 -10.33
CA LEU A 26 8.64 1.02 -10.29
C LEU A 26 10.02 0.39 -10.47
N LEU A 27 10.84 0.89 -11.40
CA LEU A 27 12.22 0.45 -11.59
C LEU A 27 13.07 0.73 -10.34
N SER A 28 12.94 1.92 -9.74
CA SER A 28 13.60 2.24 -8.46
C SER A 28 13.17 1.30 -7.33
N LEU A 29 11.88 0.93 -7.27
CA LEU A 29 11.38 -0.02 -6.28
C LEU A 29 11.96 -1.42 -6.51
N HIS A 30 12.04 -1.87 -7.76
CA HIS A 30 12.63 -3.15 -8.12
C HIS A 30 14.12 -3.24 -7.77
N ALA A 31 14.87 -2.15 -7.99
CA ALA A 31 16.30 -2.06 -7.69
C ALA A 31 16.62 -1.87 -6.18
N ALA A 32 15.62 -1.68 -5.32
CA ALA A 32 15.83 -1.35 -3.92
C ALA A 32 16.27 -2.58 -3.10
N MET A 33 17.56 -2.66 -2.79
CA MET A 33 18.17 -3.79 -2.06
C MET A 33 18.33 -3.58 -0.55
N ASN A 34 17.95 -2.42 -0.01
CA ASN A 34 18.05 -2.12 1.42
C ASN A 34 16.82 -1.37 1.92
N LEU A 35 16.62 -1.35 3.24
CA LEU A 35 15.44 -0.73 3.86
C LEU A 35 15.28 0.75 3.50
N GLY A 36 16.37 1.51 3.44
CA GLY A 36 16.35 2.93 3.15
C GLY A 36 15.90 3.21 1.72
N SER A 37 16.52 2.53 0.74
CA SER A 37 16.14 2.65 -0.67
C SER A 37 14.73 2.11 -0.92
N PHE A 38 14.34 1.03 -0.26
CA PHE A 38 13.01 0.43 -0.36
C PHE A 38 11.93 1.40 0.15
N TRP A 39 12.13 1.96 1.33
CA TRP A 39 11.21 2.94 1.91
C TRP A 39 11.07 4.19 1.01
N LYS A 40 12.19 4.72 0.52
CA LYS A 40 12.18 5.87 -0.39
C LYS A 40 11.45 5.55 -1.70
N ALA A 41 11.67 4.38 -2.28
CA ALA A 41 11.03 3.97 -3.52
C ALA A 41 9.51 3.79 -3.37
N ILE A 42 9.04 3.20 -2.26
CA ILE A 42 7.60 3.14 -1.94
C ILE A 42 6.99 4.53 -1.85
N GLN A 43 7.66 5.45 -1.14
CA GLN A 43 7.19 6.83 -0.98
C GLN A 43 7.04 7.52 -2.34
N GLN A 44 8.02 7.36 -3.23
CA GLN A 44 8.03 7.93 -4.58
C GLN A 44 6.96 7.31 -5.48
N LEU A 45 6.85 5.98 -5.51
CA LEU A 45 5.85 5.28 -6.31
C LEU A 45 4.43 5.72 -5.93
N LEU A 46 4.14 5.70 -4.63
CA LEU A 46 2.83 6.11 -4.16
C LEU A 46 2.62 7.63 -4.35
N ALA A 47 3.68 8.44 -4.48
CA ALA A 47 3.58 9.86 -4.81
C ALA A 47 3.05 10.08 -6.20
N ALA A 48 3.58 9.33 -7.15
CA ALA A 48 3.15 9.39 -8.53
C ALA A 48 1.75 8.80 -8.70
N ALA A 49 1.42 7.72 -7.97
CA ALA A 49 0.13 7.05 -8.10
C ALA A 49 -1.03 7.73 -7.34
N MET A 50 -0.76 8.35 -6.18
CA MET A 50 -1.81 8.84 -5.28
C MET A 50 -1.40 10.14 -4.54
N PRO A 51 -2.03 11.29 -4.84
CA PRO A 51 -1.85 12.49 -4.03
C PRO A 51 -2.50 12.34 -2.64
N ASN A 52 -2.09 13.16 -1.67
CA ASN A 52 -2.68 13.26 -0.33
C ASN A 52 -2.80 11.93 0.42
N ARG A 53 -1.68 11.21 0.53
CA ARG A 53 -1.61 9.90 1.19
C ARG A 53 -0.73 9.94 2.43
N VAL A 54 -1.05 9.05 3.37
CA VAL A 54 -0.17 8.68 4.48
C VAL A 54 0.24 7.23 4.28
N ILE A 55 1.54 6.95 4.39
CA ILE A 55 2.10 5.62 4.16
C ILE A 55 2.65 5.08 5.47
N GLY A 56 2.33 3.83 5.76
CA GLY A 56 2.98 3.00 6.76
C GLY A 56 3.69 1.82 6.12
N LEU A 57 4.84 1.45 6.66
CA LEU A 57 5.56 0.23 6.35
C LEU A 57 5.85 -0.50 7.65
N MET A 58 5.41 -1.75 7.74
CA MET A 58 5.81 -2.67 8.81
C MET A 58 6.52 -3.86 8.19
N LEU A 59 7.76 -4.13 8.59
CA LEU A 59 8.49 -5.34 8.22
C LEU A 59 8.60 -6.27 9.43
N GLN A 60 8.45 -7.56 9.16
CA GLN A 60 8.49 -8.62 10.15
C GLN A 60 7.54 -8.38 11.34
N PRO A 61 6.22 -8.17 11.11
CA PRO A 61 5.24 -7.91 12.18
C PRO A 61 5.01 -9.10 13.15
N ASN A 62 5.84 -10.14 13.10
CA ASN A 62 5.75 -11.30 13.96
C ASN A 62 6.41 -11.00 15.32
N PRO A 63 5.78 -11.36 16.46
CA PRO A 63 6.27 -11.04 17.80
C PRO A 63 7.66 -11.60 18.17
N ILE A 64 8.20 -12.53 17.37
CA ILE A 64 9.49 -13.18 17.63
C ILE A 64 10.70 -12.32 17.16
N LEU A 65 10.51 -11.37 16.24
CA LEU A 65 11.59 -10.49 15.75
C LEU A 65 11.25 -9.02 15.97
N PRO A 66 12.25 -8.13 16.10
CA PRO A 66 12.00 -6.70 16.19
C PRO A 66 11.29 -6.21 14.93
N MET A 67 10.07 -5.73 15.11
CA MET A 67 9.26 -5.14 14.04
C MET A 67 9.88 -3.81 13.61
N ILE A 68 10.19 -3.68 12.32
CA ILE A 68 10.60 -2.39 11.75
C ILE A 68 9.33 -1.67 11.31
N ALA A 69 9.05 -0.50 11.88
CA ALA A 69 7.94 0.35 11.48
C ALA A 69 8.45 1.69 10.94
N ARG A 70 7.93 2.12 9.79
CA ARG A 70 8.16 3.45 9.22
C ARG A 70 6.83 4.07 8.82
N TRP A 71 6.71 5.37 9.03
CA TRP A 71 5.52 6.13 8.67
C TRP A 71 5.93 7.45 8.04
N THR A 72 5.16 7.95 7.07
CA THR A 72 5.41 9.27 6.48
C THR A 72 5.06 10.40 7.42
N LEU A 73 4.18 10.15 8.39
CA LEU A 73 3.79 11.10 9.43
C LEU A 73 3.97 10.43 10.80
N PRO A 74 4.34 11.18 11.85
CA PRO A 74 4.57 10.63 13.18
C PRO A 74 3.39 9.77 13.63
N MET A 75 3.69 8.56 14.09
CA MET A 75 2.75 7.70 14.76
C MET A 75 3.20 7.59 16.21
N ALA A 76 2.33 7.98 17.15
CA ALA A 76 2.60 7.78 18.57
C ALA A 76 2.80 6.29 18.86
N ASP A 77 3.90 5.97 19.53
CA ASP A 77 4.42 4.66 19.94
C ASP A 77 3.60 3.43 19.53
N GLY A 78 3.98 2.83 18.39
CA GLY A 78 3.62 1.46 18.02
C GLY A 78 2.13 1.19 17.77
N PHE A 79 1.29 2.23 17.71
CA PHE A 79 -0.16 2.12 17.83
C PHE A 79 -0.89 1.74 16.53
N PHE A 80 -0.36 0.82 15.74
CA PHE A 80 -1.28 0.01 14.93
C PHE A 80 -1.82 -1.04 15.91
N THR A 81 -3.05 -0.85 16.42
CA THR A 81 -3.69 -1.86 17.27
C THR A 81 -3.59 -3.19 16.55
N ALA A 82 -2.68 -4.05 17.01
CA ALA A 82 -2.35 -5.26 16.28
C ALA A 82 -3.52 -6.25 16.35
N GLU A 83 -4.44 -6.06 17.28
CA GLU A 83 -5.50 -7.01 17.60
C GLU A 83 -6.56 -7.16 16.49
N PRO A 84 -7.18 -6.10 15.93
CA PRO A 84 -8.09 -6.27 14.79
C PRO A 84 -7.39 -6.90 13.58
N LEU A 85 -6.13 -6.53 13.33
CA LEU A 85 -5.32 -7.10 12.26
C LEU A 85 -4.98 -8.57 12.50
N LYS A 86 -4.58 -8.93 13.72
CA LYS A 86 -4.26 -10.31 14.13
C LYS A 86 -5.48 -11.21 13.99
N ASN A 87 -6.65 -10.77 14.45
CA ASN A 87 -7.89 -11.53 14.36
C ASN A 87 -8.30 -11.74 12.90
N TYR A 88 -8.21 -10.70 12.07
CA TYR A 88 -8.49 -10.80 10.65
C TYR A 88 -7.54 -11.75 9.92
N ILE A 89 -6.24 -11.68 10.22
CA ILE A 89 -5.22 -12.58 9.68
C ILE A 89 -5.48 -14.03 10.09
N ALA A 90 -5.84 -14.27 11.35
CA ALA A 90 -6.10 -15.61 11.86
C ALA A 90 -7.33 -16.26 11.17
N ALA A 91 -8.31 -15.45 10.80
CA ALA A 91 -9.56 -15.90 10.19
C ALA A 91 -9.47 -16.16 8.67
N GLN A 92 -8.47 -15.63 7.96
CA GLN A 92 -8.40 -15.69 6.49
C GLN A 92 -7.13 -16.36 5.97
N GLN A 93 -7.24 -17.04 4.81
CA GLN A 93 -6.07 -17.59 4.13
C GLN A 93 -5.27 -16.49 3.40
N ARG A 94 -4.36 -15.85 4.13
CA ARG A 94 -3.30 -14.97 3.59
C ARG A 94 -3.82 -13.88 2.65
N PRO A 95 -4.70 -12.99 3.12
CA PRO A 95 -5.22 -11.90 2.31
C PRO A 95 -4.05 -11.03 1.81
N ARG A 96 -4.09 -10.59 0.55
CA ARG A 96 -3.04 -9.73 -0.05
C ARG A 96 -3.40 -8.25 0.00
N PHE A 97 -4.69 -7.95 -0.03
CA PHE A 97 -5.25 -6.60 -0.04
C PHE A 97 -6.40 -6.57 0.97
N VAL A 98 -6.34 -5.65 1.92
CA VAL A 98 -7.33 -5.53 2.99
C VAL A 98 -7.69 -4.07 3.15
N ARG A 99 -8.98 -3.73 3.17
CA ARG A 99 -9.40 -2.37 3.54
C ARG A 99 -9.36 -2.27 5.06
N ILE A 100 -8.93 -1.14 5.58
CA ILE A 100 -8.94 -0.88 7.04
C ILE A 100 -10.33 -1.11 7.62
N SER A 101 -11.39 -0.77 6.89
CA SER A 101 -12.78 -1.03 7.31
C SER A 101 -13.09 -2.51 7.52
N ASP A 102 -12.44 -3.41 6.78
CA ASP A 102 -12.67 -4.86 6.87
C ASP A 102 -12.05 -5.45 8.15
N LEU A 103 -11.17 -4.69 8.84
CA LEU A 103 -10.59 -5.08 10.13
C LEU A 103 -11.54 -4.82 11.30
N PHE A 104 -12.62 -4.06 11.10
CA PHE A 104 -13.56 -3.67 12.14
C PHE A 104 -14.95 -4.20 11.81
N SER A 105 -15.76 -4.47 12.85
CA SER A 105 -17.13 -4.97 12.66
C SER A 105 -18.03 -3.98 11.92
N ASN A 106 -17.79 -2.68 12.08
CA ASN A 106 -18.49 -1.61 11.36
C ASN A 106 -17.73 -0.28 11.46
N ARG A 107 -18.21 0.74 10.73
CA ARG A 107 -17.63 2.09 10.73
C ARG A 107 -17.59 2.75 12.11
N SER A 108 -18.62 2.53 12.95
CA SER A 108 -18.65 3.09 14.31
C SER A 108 -17.52 2.51 15.18
N SER A 109 -17.28 1.21 15.08
CA SER A 109 -16.16 0.53 15.76
C SER A 109 -14.81 1.07 15.29
N LEU A 110 -14.61 1.23 13.98
CA LEU A 110 -13.41 1.89 13.44
C LEU A 110 -13.23 3.29 14.05
N MET A 111 -14.26 4.14 14.02
CA MET A 111 -14.16 5.52 14.53
C MET A 111 -13.90 5.60 16.04
N LYS A 112 -14.36 4.62 16.81
CA LYS A 112 -14.08 4.51 18.26
C LYS A 112 -12.70 3.94 18.55
N SER A 113 -12.07 3.25 17.59
CA SER A 113 -10.73 2.70 17.76
C SER A 113 -9.71 3.81 18.04
N ALA A 114 -8.70 3.50 18.85
CA ALA A 114 -7.63 4.45 19.09
C ALA A 114 -6.72 4.62 17.86
N PHE A 115 -6.67 3.64 16.95
CA PHE A 115 -6.06 3.80 15.63
C PHE A 115 -6.70 4.95 14.85
N TYR A 116 -8.03 4.96 14.72
CA TYR A 116 -8.71 6.05 14.01
C TYR A 116 -8.52 7.39 14.74
N ARG A 117 -8.83 7.46 16.03
CA ARG A 117 -8.86 8.72 16.78
C ARG A 117 -7.49 9.38 16.94
N ARG A 118 -6.43 8.59 17.14
CA ARG A 118 -5.08 9.12 17.40
C ARG A 118 -4.24 9.26 16.14
N TYR A 119 -4.60 8.57 15.05
CA TYR A 119 -3.75 8.51 13.87
C TYR A 119 -4.48 8.91 12.58
N MET A 120 -5.62 8.30 12.24
CA MET A 120 -6.32 8.66 11.00
C MET A 120 -6.95 10.06 11.09
N ALA A 121 -7.69 10.34 12.17
CA ALA A 121 -8.44 11.58 12.32
C ALA A 121 -7.56 12.84 12.37
N PRO A 122 -6.43 12.88 13.13
CA PRO A 122 -5.54 14.05 13.13
C PRO A 122 -4.93 14.33 11.75
N GLN A 123 -4.71 13.28 10.96
CA GLN A 123 -4.20 13.39 9.59
C GLN A 123 -5.31 13.53 8.54
N LYS A 124 -6.56 13.79 8.98
CA LYS A 124 -7.77 13.91 8.15
C LYS A 124 -8.00 12.71 7.22
N CYS A 125 -7.46 11.55 7.54
CA CYS A 125 -7.65 10.33 6.77
C CYS A 125 -8.99 9.68 7.11
N ALA A 126 -9.77 9.32 6.11
CA ALA A 126 -11.04 8.59 6.27
C ALA A 126 -10.98 7.16 5.71
N TYR A 127 -10.07 6.91 4.77
CA TYR A 127 -9.93 5.63 4.09
C TYR A 127 -8.53 5.07 4.27
N GLY A 128 -8.42 3.75 4.29
CA GLY A 128 -7.14 3.08 4.33
C GLY A 128 -7.20 1.68 3.75
N VAL A 129 -6.09 1.26 3.17
CA VAL A 129 -5.87 -0.09 2.68
C VAL A 129 -4.52 -0.60 3.18
N CYS A 130 -4.40 -1.91 3.31
CA CYS A 130 -3.16 -2.58 3.63
C CYS A 130 -2.83 -3.60 2.54
N LEU A 131 -1.61 -3.53 2.03
CA LEU A 131 -1.00 -4.53 1.17
C LEU A 131 -0.19 -5.49 2.04
N PHE A 132 -0.50 -6.78 1.98
CA PHE A 132 0.16 -7.81 2.77
C PHE A 132 1.02 -8.69 1.89
N PHE A 133 2.27 -8.85 2.31
CA PHE A 133 3.25 -9.68 1.64
C PHE A 133 3.62 -10.84 2.55
N TRP A 134 3.38 -12.05 2.05
CA TRP A 134 3.51 -13.30 2.79
C TRP A 134 4.73 -14.09 2.31
N LYS A 135 5.43 -14.71 3.26
CA LYS A 135 6.39 -15.78 2.99
C LYS A 135 5.88 -17.06 3.65
N ARG A 136 5.39 -18.01 2.85
CA ARG A 136 4.68 -19.21 3.33
C ARG A 136 3.44 -18.84 4.15
N GLN A 137 3.49 -19.02 5.48
CA GLN A 137 2.42 -18.67 6.43
C GLN A 137 2.75 -17.42 7.26
N ARG A 138 3.94 -16.82 7.07
CA ARG A 138 4.38 -15.66 7.83
C ARG A 138 4.12 -14.38 7.05
N LEU A 139 3.39 -13.45 7.65
CA LEU A 139 3.32 -12.07 7.16
C LEU A 139 4.68 -11.41 7.38
N ILE A 140 5.32 -10.97 6.30
CA ILE A 140 6.68 -10.41 6.35
C ILE A 140 6.71 -8.90 6.09
N CYS A 141 5.71 -8.36 5.40
CA CYS A 141 5.60 -6.94 5.14
C CYS A 141 4.14 -6.51 5.04
N VAL A 142 3.85 -5.35 5.61
CA VAL A 142 2.59 -4.63 5.46
C VAL A 142 2.90 -3.22 4.95
N ILE A 143 2.28 -2.83 3.84
CA ILE A 143 2.26 -1.44 3.39
C ILE A 143 0.86 -0.91 3.64
N ALA A 144 0.71 0.00 4.60
CA ALA A 144 -0.53 0.71 4.87
C ALA A 144 -0.56 1.99 4.03
N ILE A 145 -1.67 2.26 3.37
CA ILE A 145 -1.89 3.47 2.58
C ILE A 145 -3.21 4.05 3.05
N MET A 146 -3.19 5.28 3.58
CA MET A 146 -4.38 6.00 4.01
C MET A 146 -4.53 7.30 3.24
N ARG A 147 -5.75 7.77 3.13
CA ARG A 147 -6.10 9.03 2.47
C ARG A 147 -7.33 9.67 3.09
N THR A 148 -7.51 10.95 2.81
CA THR A 148 -8.76 11.69 3.00
C THR A 148 -9.90 11.06 2.23
#